data_AF-A7NNP1-F1
#
_entry.id   AF-A7NNP1-F1
#
_cell.length_a   1.000
_cell.length_b   1.000
_cell.length_c   1.000
_cell.angle_alpha   90.00
_cell.angle_beta   90.00
_cell.angle_gamma   90.00
#
_symmetry.space_group_name_H-M   'P 1'
#
loop_
_entity.id
_entity.type
_entity.pdbx_description
1 polymer ?
#
loop_
_entity_poly.entity_id
_entity_poly.type
_entity_poly.pdbx_seq_one_letter_code
_entity_poly.pdbx_strand_id
1 'polypeptide(L)'
;MTLFVVYLACALVGAVIALWRAPSWPRYNLLLAIAAVPQIAHILGIHISEMFVLSVVAMILWCVCNYRIAGVPVVAGGAALNMLAMAWHGGAMPVRADILADLGYHFEAGVLLEGSKDIVVHGSPLWILSDWLPISTTLLTLIISPGDILIASGVLIWLLFSRTPNPDSERKHPMLAFRTPAAPSEQHLHLVPGHSARPALTRLALLAAADPALAERLLHDPFDAADAHPHYHVSLDARDRATLAAIRARARTVGEFLGELAAEVDGI
;
A
#
# COMPACT_ATOMS: atom_id res chain seq x y z
N MET A 1 -35.16 -2.75 -2.37
CA MET A 1 -34.79 -1.62 -1.48
C MET A 1 -34.03 -2.06 -0.22
N THR A 2 -34.37 -3.18 0.40
CA THR A 2 -33.73 -3.70 1.63
C THR A 2 -32.23 -3.98 1.49
N LEU A 3 -31.79 -4.67 0.42
CA LEU A 3 -30.37 -4.90 0.11
C LEU A 3 -29.57 -3.59 0.02
N PHE A 4 -30.14 -2.56 -0.63
CA PHE A 4 -29.50 -1.26 -0.74
C PHE A 4 -29.28 -0.60 0.63
N VAL A 5 -30.23 -0.72 1.55
CA VAL A 5 -30.11 -0.20 2.93
C VAL A 5 -28.98 -0.92 3.67
N VAL A 6 -28.86 -2.24 3.52
CA VAL A 6 -27.77 -3.02 4.13
C VAL A 6 -26.42 -2.57 3.59
N TYR A 7 -26.29 -2.46 2.26
CA TYR A 7 -25.05 -1.98 1.64
C TYR A 7 -24.68 -0.57 2.10
N LEU A 8 -25.67 0.33 2.18
CA LEU A 8 -25.46 1.69 2.67
C LEU A 8 -25.00 1.70 4.14
N ALA A 9 -25.63 0.90 5.00
CA ALA A 9 -25.25 0.78 6.41
C ALA A 9 -23.82 0.23 6.55
N CYS A 10 -23.47 -0.82 5.82
CA CYS A 10 -22.11 -1.36 5.79
C CYS A 10 -21.08 -0.33 5.30
N ALA A 11 -21.41 0.43 4.25
CA ALA A 11 -20.54 1.49 3.73
C ALA A 11 -20.33 2.62 4.75
N LEU A 12 -21.39 3.04 5.45
CA LEU A 12 -21.31 4.04 6.51
C LEU A 12 -20.46 3.57 7.69
N VAL A 13 -20.65 2.33 8.15
CA VAL A 13 -19.82 1.73 9.21
C VAL A 13 -18.36 1.65 8.78
N GLY A 14 -18.10 1.21 7.54
CA GLY A 14 -16.75 1.19 6.96
C GLY A 14 -16.12 2.58 6.91
N ALA A 15 -16.89 3.60 6.51
CA ALA A 15 -16.42 4.99 6.49
C ALA A 15 -16.09 5.52 7.89
N VAL A 16 -16.92 5.22 8.90
CA VAL A 16 -16.65 5.59 10.30
C VAL A 16 -15.37 4.92 10.81
N ILE A 17 -15.17 3.63 10.53
CA ILE A 17 -13.94 2.91 10.90
C ILE A 17 -12.74 3.54 10.19
N ALA A 18 -12.85 3.86 8.89
CA ALA A 18 -11.77 4.46 8.12
C ALA A 18 -11.42 5.88 8.57
N LEU A 19 -12.40 6.66 9.05
CA LEU A 19 -12.19 7.98 9.66
C LEU A 19 -11.46 7.86 11.01
N TRP A 20 -11.82 6.87 11.82
CA TRP A 20 -11.14 6.62 13.10
C TRP A 20 -9.72 6.09 12.91
N ARG A 21 -9.51 5.30 11.85
CA ARG A 21 -8.23 4.67 11.55
C ARG A 21 -8.05 4.49 10.05
N ALA A 22 -7.23 5.35 9.44
CA ALA A 22 -6.96 5.31 8.02
C ALA A 22 -6.32 3.97 7.59
N PRO A 23 -7.03 3.13 6.81
CA PRO A 23 -6.47 1.87 6.32
C PRO A 23 -5.42 2.15 5.23
N SER A 24 -4.57 1.16 4.96
CA SER A 24 -3.67 1.25 3.80
C SER A 24 -4.49 1.20 2.52
N TRP A 25 -4.34 2.23 1.68
CA TRP A 25 -5.05 2.30 0.42
C TRP A 25 -4.51 1.25 -0.56
N PRO A 26 -5.37 0.38 -1.11
CA PRO A 26 -4.97 -0.54 -2.15
C PRO A 26 -4.55 0.22 -3.41
N ARG A 27 -3.58 -0.36 -4.13
CA ARG A 27 -3.13 0.12 -5.42
C ARG A 27 -4.07 -0.37 -6.52
N TYR A 28 -4.09 0.33 -7.65
CA TYR A 28 -4.82 -0.06 -8.86
C TYR A 28 -6.34 -0.19 -8.67
N ASN A 29 -6.97 0.75 -7.95
CA ASN A 29 -8.42 0.77 -7.70
C ASN A 29 -9.27 0.77 -8.99
N LEU A 30 -8.69 1.17 -10.13
CA LEU A 30 -9.33 1.05 -11.43
C LEU A 30 -9.66 -0.42 -11.79
N LEU A 31 -8.82 -1.38 -11.41
CA LEU A 31 -9.10 -2.81 -11.62
C LEU A 31 -10.32 -3.26 -10.84
N LEU A 32 -10.49 -2.77 -9.61
CA LEU A 32 -11.67 -3.05 -8.80
C LEU A 32 -12.92 -2.40 -9.41
N ALA A 33 -12.81 -1.18 -9.93
CA ALA A 33 -13.90 -0.54 -10.66
C ALA A 33 -14.31 -1.33 -11.91
N ILE A 34 -13.33 -1.81 -12.70
CA ILE A 34 -13.57 -2.70 -13.85
C ILE A 34 -14.27 -3.99 -13.40
N ALA A 35 -13.83 -4.59 -12.27
CA ALA A 35 -14.46 -5.79 -11.73
C ALA A 35 -15.90 -5.56 -11.26
N ALA A 36 -16.25 -4.35 -10.82
CA ALA A 36 -17.59 -3.99 -10.37
C ALA A 36 -18.58 -3.72 -11.53
N VAL A 37 -18.09 -3.29 -12.70
CA VAL A 37 -18.95 -2.95 -13.86
C VAL A 37 -19.89 -4.10 -14.25
N PRO A 38 -19.43 -5.36 -14.38
CA PRO A 38 -20.32 -6.49 -14.70
C PRO A 38 -21.41 -6.73 -13.65
N GLN A 39 -21.11 -6.49 -12.37
CA GLN A 39 -22.09 -6.62 -11.28
C GLN A 39 -23.17 -5.52 -11.39
N ILE A 40 -22.77 -4.29 -11.70
CA ILE A 40 -23.70 -3.18 -11.94
C ILE A 40 -24.55 -3.44 -13.18
N ALA A 41 -23.93 -3.91 -14.28
CA ALA A 41 -24.64 -4.27 -15.51
C ALA A 41 -25.70 -5.36 -15.26
N HIS A 42 -25.36 -6.36 -14.45
CA HIS A 42 -26.29 -7.41 -14.04
C HIS A 42 -27.49 -6.86 -13.24
N ILE A 43 -27.26 -5.91 -12.32
CA ILE A 43 -28.35 -5.23 -11.58
C ILE A 43 -29.26 -4.43 -12.53
N LEU A 44 -28.71 -3.93 -13.64
CA LEU A 44 -29.46 -3.23 -14.70
C LEU A 44 -30.11 -4.19 -15.72
N GLY A 45 -30.02 -5.51 -15.51
CA GLY A 45 -30.59 -6.52 -16.41
C GLY A 45 -29.79 -6.74 -17.70
N ILE A 46 -28.54 -6.25 -17.78
CA ILE A 46 -27.65 -6.45 -18.91
C ILE A 46 -26.78 -7.68 -18.64
N HIS A 47 -27.06 -8.78 -19.36
CA HIS A 47 -26.34 -10.04 -19.22
C HIS A 47 -25.40 -10.26 -20.41
N ILE A 48 -24.10 -10.22 -20.16
CA ILE A 48 -23.06 -10.52 -21.14
C ILE A 48 -22.09 -11.51 -20.48
N SER A 49 -22.08 -12.76 -20.94
CA SER A 49 -21.32 -13.85 -20.32
C SER A 49 -19.82 -13.57 -20.27
N GLU A 50 -19.28 -12.88 -21.27
CA GLU A 50 -17.86 -12.50 -21.37
C GLU A 50 -17.46 -11.49 -20.28
N MET A 51 -18.39 -10.68 -19.77
CA MET A 51 -18.11 -9.69 -18.73
C MET A 51 -17.74 -10.35 -17.39
N PHE A 52 -18.23 -11.57 -17.14
CA PHE A 52 -17.85 -12.32 -15.94
C PHE A 52 -16.35 -12.63 -15.94
N VAL A 53 -15.81 -13.14 -17.06
CA VAL A 53 -14.38 -13.47 -17.19
C VAL A 53 -13.52 -12.21 -16.99
N LEU A 54 -13.94 -11.08 -17.54
CA LEU A 54 -13.23 -9.81 -17.36
C LEU A 54 -13.23 -9.37 -15.88
N SER A 55 -14.36 -9.50 -15.18
CA SER A 55 -14.45 -9.21 -13.74
C SER A 55 -13.50 -10.07 -12.92
N VAL A 56 -13.49 -11.37 -13.22
CA VAL A 56 -12.63 -12.35 -12.55
C VAL A 56 -11.16 -12.02 -12.74
N VAL A 57 -10.72 -11.78 -13.98
CA VAL A 57 -9.32 -11.44 -14.29
C VAL A 57 -8.93 -10.13 -13.60
N ALA A 58 -9.76 -9.09 -13.68
CA ALA A 58 -9.49 -7.81 -13.04
C ALA A 58 -9.37 -7.93 -11.50
N MET A 59 -10.26 -8.72 -10.88
CA MET A 59 -10.24 -8.99 -9.44
C MET A 59 -8.99 -9.79 -9.02
N ILE A 60 -8.62 -10.83 -9.77
CA ILE A 60 -7.40 -11.61 -9.50
C ILE A 60 -6.16 -10.71 -9.59
N LEU A 61 -6.03 -9.93 -10.65
CA LEU A 61 -4.91 -8.99 -10.82
C LEU A 61 -4.86 -7.98 -9.68
N TRP A 62 -6.01 -7.44 -9.26
CA TRP A 62 -6.08 -6.54 -8.13
C TRP A 62 -5.62 -7.21 -6.83
N CYS A 63 -6.06 -8.44 -6.55
CA CYS A 63 -5.64 -9.22 -5.38
C CYS A 63 -4.12 -9.50 -5.40
N VAL A 64 -3.58 -9.90 -6.56
CA VAL A 64 -2.14 -10.16 -6.74
C VAL A 64 -1.32 -8.89 -6.56
N CYS A 65 -1.79 -7.73 -7.02
CA CYS A 65 -1.08 -6.46 -6.80
C CYS A 65 -1.14 -5.98 -5.34
N ASN A 66 -2.09 -6.49 -4.55
CA ASN A 66 -2.38 -6.03 -3.18
C ASN A 66 -2.18 -7.11 -2.11
N TYR A 67 -1.59 -8.27 -2.45
CA TYR A 67 -1.49 -9.43 -1.53
C TYR A 67 -0.77 -9.14 -0.20
N ARG A 68 0.05 -8.08 -0.14
CA ARG A 68 0.77 -7.67 1.07
C ARG A 68 -0.11 -6.90 2.06
N ILE A 69 -1.28 -6.44 1.65
CA ILE A 69 -2.20 -5.71 2.51
C ILE A 69 -2.95 -6.72 3.38
N ALA A 70 -2.95 -6.50 4.70
CA ALA A 70 -3.70 -7.34 5.62
C ALA A 70 -5.18 -7.43 5.21
N GLY A 71 -5.75 -8.63 5.23
CA GLY A 71 -7.14 -8.88 4.83
C GLY A 71 -7.32 -9.20 3.34
N VAL A 72 -6.51 -8.64 2.44
CA VAL A 72 -6.62 -8.90 0.98
C VAL A 72 -6.45 -10.39 0.63
N PRO A 73 -5.51 -11.17 1.21
CA PRO A 73 -5.45 -12.61 0.95
C PRO A 73 -6.72 -13.37 1.35
N VAL A 74 -7.40 -12.94 2.42
CA VAL A 74 -8.66 -13.54 2.87
C VAL A 74 -9.79 -13.19 1.89
N VAL A 75 -9.85 -11.93 1.44
CA VAL A 75 -10.78 -11.50 0.37
C VAL A 75 -10.56 -12.30 -0.91
N ALA A 76 -9.30 -12.47 -1.32
CA ALA A 76 -8.93 -13.23 -2.51
C ALA A 76 -9.36 -14.70 -2.40
N GLY A 77 -9.16 -15.32 -1.23
CA GLY A 77 -9.62 -16.67 -0.93
C GLY A 77 -11.15 -16.79 -1.07
N GLY A 78 -11.91 -15.89 -0.43
CA GLY A 78 -13.37 -15.88 -0.53
C GLY A 78 -13.88 -15.65 -1.95
N ALA A 79 -13.27 -14.71 -2.68
CA ALA A 79 -13.58 -14.46 -4.08
C ALA A 79 -13.30 -15.69 -4.96
N ALA A 80 -12.18 -16.39 -4.73
CA ALA A 80 -11.86 -17.61 -5.47
C ALA A 80 -12.89 -18.74 -5.22
N LEU A 81 -13.39 -18.89 -4.00
CA LEU A 81 -14.46 -19.85 -3.69
C LEU A 81 -15.74 -19.53 -4.48
N ASN A 82 -16.17 -18.27 -4.47
CA ASN A 82 -17.36 -17.83 -5.21
C ASN A 82 -17.19 -18.01 -6.72
N MET A 83 -16.01 -17.64 -7.25
CA MET A 83 -15.69 -17.81 -8.66
C MET A 83 -15.69 -19.26 -9.09
N LEU A 84 -15.19 -20.18 -8.25
CA LEU A 84 -15.22 -21.61 -8.55
C LEU A 84 -16.65 -22.14 -8.63
N ALA A 85 -17.52 -21.73 -7.69
CA ALA A 85 -18.93 -22.11 -7.70
C ALA A 85 -19.64 -21.57 -8.95
N MET A 86 -19.39 -20.29 -9.30
CA MET A 86 -19.98 -19.66 -10.48
C MET A 86 -19.46 -20.26 -11.78
N ALA A 87 -18.16 -20.50 -11.91
CA ALA A 87 -17.56 -21.07 -13.12
C ALA A 87 -18.13 -22.46 -13.44
N TRP A 88 -18.45 -23.26 -12.42
CA TRP A 88 -19.09 -24.57 -12.59
C TRP A 88 -20.53 -24.47 -13.13
N HIS A 89 -21.23 -23.37 -12.86
CA HIS A 89 -22.64 -23.16 -13.25
C HIS A 89 -22.79 -22.10 -14.35
N GLY A 90 -21.79 -21.98 -15.24
CA GLY A 90 -21.87 -21.09 -16.40
C GLY A 90 -21.83 -19.60 -16.06
N GLY A 91 -21.28 -19.22 -14.92
CA GLY A 91 -21.17 -17.84 -14.45
C GLY A 91 -22.31 -17.40 -13.53
N ALA A 92 -23.32 -18.24 -13.28
CA ALA A 92 -24.37 -17.98 -12.31
C ALA A 92 -24.04 -18.60 -10.94
N MET A 93 -24.52 -17.99 -9.87
CA MET A 93 -24.31 -18.50 -8.51
C MET A 93 -25.39 -19.56 -8.20
N PRO A 94 -25.04 -20.82 -7.92
CA PRO A 94 -26.06 -21.83 -7.63
C PRO A 94 -26.72 -21.58 -6.27
N VAL A 95 -28.05 -21.65 -6.21
CA VAL A 95 -28.85 -21.66 -4.98
C VAL A 95 -29.70 -22.92 -4.98
N ARG A 96 -29.76 -23.62 -3.86
CA ARG A 96 -30.51 -24.87 -3.79
C ARG A 96 -32.02 -24.64 -3.69
N ALA A 97 -32.78 -25.40 -4.48
CA ALA A 97 -34.24 -25.31 -4.51
C ALA A 97 -34.90 -25.63 -3.15
N ASP A 98 -34.33 -26.56 -2.37
CA ASP A 98 -34.86 -26.92 -1.05
C ASP A 98 -34.72 -25.79 -0.03
N ILE A 99 -33.60 -25.05 -0.07
CA ILE A 99 -33.39 -23.88 0.81
C ILE A 99 -34.38 -22.76 0.48
N LEU A 100 -34.67 -22.55 -0.80
CA LEU A 100 -35.70 -21.59 -1.22
C LEU A 100 -37.10 -22.05 -0.80
N ALA A 101 -37.39 -23.35 -0.90
CA ALA A 101 -38.67 -23.91 -0.47
C ALA A 101 -38.88 -23.78 1.04
N ASP A 102 -37.82 -23.97 1.85
CA ASP A 102 -37.85 -23.74 3.31
C ASP A 102 -38.16 -22.27 3.66
N LEU A 103 -37.80 -21.35 2.77
CA LEU A 103 -38.14 -19.92 2.87
C LEU A 103 -39.53 -19.58 2.28
N GLY A 104 -40.28 -20.58 1.80
CA GLY A 104 -41.61 -20.44 1.21
C GLY A 104 -41.63 -20.15 -0.29
N TYR A 105 -40.47 -20.11 -0.95
CA TYR A 105 -40.36 -19.84 -2.38
C TYR A 105 -40.24 -21.13 -3.20
N HIS A 106 -41.10 -21.27 -4.20
CA HIS A 106 -41.12 -22.46 -5.06
C HIS A 106 -40.70 -22.06 -6.47
N PHE A 107 -39.52 -22.51 -6.88
CA PHE A 107 -38.96 -22.27 -8.20
C PHE A 107 -38.53 -23.60 -8.83
N GLU A 108 -38.67 -23.71 -10.16
CA GLU A 108 -38.14 -24.84 -10.91
C GLU A 108 -36.61 -24.73 -11.05
N ALA A 109 -35.92 -25.87 -11.10
CA ALA A 109 -34.48 -25.87 -11.33
C ALA A 109 -34.13 -25.36 -12.73
N GLY A 110 -33.02 -24.64 -12.83
CA GLY A 110 -32.57 -23.96 -14.05
C GLY A 110 -33.11 -22.54 -14.22
N VAL A 111 -34.05 -22.11 -13.37
CA VAL A 111 -34.57 -20.74 -13.39
C VAL A 111 -33.54 -19.78 -12.79
N LEU A 112 -33.24 -18.71 -13.52
CA LEU A 112 -32.49 -17.57 -13.01
C LEU A 112 -33.45 -16.69 -12.19
N LEU A 113 -33.11 -16.40 -10.94
CA LEU A 113 -33.95 -15.58 -10.08
C LEU A 113 -33.93 -14.13 -10.58
N GLU A 114 -35.12 -13.56 -10.82
CA GLU A 114 -35.24 -12.20 -11.35
C GLU A 114 -34.61 -11.18 -10.38
N GLY A 115 -33.69 -10.35 -10.90
CA GLY A 115 -32.95 -9.39 -10.10
C GLY A 115 -31.83 -9.98 -9.24
N SER A 116 -31.52 -11.28 -9.36
CA SER A 116 -30.36 -11.92 -8.73
C SER A 116 -29.46 -12.63 -9.73
N LYS A 117 -28.19 -12.83 -9.37
CA LYS A 117 -27.20 -13.62 -10.12
C LYS A 117 -27.36 -15.13 -9.92
N ASP A 118 -28.45 -15.53 -9.28
CA ASP A 118 -28.62 -16.85 -8.69
C ASP A 118 -29.44 -17.75 -9.61
N ILE A 119 -28.95 -18.97 -9.83
CA ILE A 119 -29.65 -20.02 -10.57
C ILE A 119 -30.11 -21.10 -9.60
N VAL A 120 -31.38 -21.49 -9.71
CA VAL A 120 -31.97 -22.53 -8.86
C VAL A 120 -31.47 -23.89 -9.32
N VAL A 121 -30.91 -24.69 -8.41
CA VAL A 121 -30.43 -26.06 -8.70
C VAL A 121 -30.98 -27.07 -7.71
N HIS A 122 -31.24 -28.30 -8.15
CA HIS A 122 -31.64 -29.39 -7.25
C HIS A 122 -30.46 -29.94 -6.44
N GLY A 123 -29.24 -29.83 -6.98
CA GLY A 123 -28.01 -30.27 -6.32
C GLY A 123 -26.79 -29.80 -7.08
N SER A 124 -25.70 -29.59 -6.36
CA SER A 124 -24.41 -29.18 -6.91
C SER A 124 -23.30 -30.01 -6.24
N PRO A 125 -22.34 -30.57 -6.98
CA PRO A 125 -21.18 -31.23 -6.37
C PRO A 125 -20.34 -30.24 -5.53
N LEU A 126 -20.45 -28.94 -5.82
CA LEU A 126 -19.82 -27.83 -5.10
C LEU A 126 -20.80 -27.12 -4.15
N TRP A 127 -21.84 -27.80 -3.66
CA TRP A 127 -22.86 -27.19 -2.78
C TRP A 127 -22.27 -26.52 -1.54
N ILE A 128 -21.13 -26.99 -1.04
CA ILE A 128 -20.50 -26.37 0.13
C ILE A 128 -19.98 -24.96 -0.17
N LEU A 129 -19.67 -24.67 -1.43
CA LEU A 129 -19.21 -23.35 -1.91
C LEU A 129 -20.36 -22.45 -2.37
N SER A 130 -21.56 -23.01 -2.51
CA SER A 130 -22.72 -22.27 -2.99
C SER A 130 -23.38 -21.45 -1.89
N ASP A 131 -24.41 -20.70 -2.26
CA ASP A 131 -25.27 -19.99 -1.33
C ASP A 131 -26.18 -20.99 -0.62
N TRP A 132 -25.82 -21.34 0.63
CA TRP A 132 -26.57 -22.30 1.42
C TRP A 132 -26.91 -21.86 2.84
N LEU A 133 -26.37 -20.73 3.31
CA LEU A 133 -26.67 -20.25 4.66
C LEU A 133 -27.76 -19.17 4.62
N PRO A 134 -29.05 -19.53 4.84
CA PRO A 134 -30.10 -18.54 4.96
C PRO A 134 -29.94 -17.80 6.29
N ILE A 135 -29.71 -16.49 6.21
CA ILE A 135 -29.81 -15.57 7.33
C ILE A 135 -31.11 -14.80 7.16
N SER A 136 -32.13 -15.26 7.88
CA SER A 136 -33.41 -14.55 8.00
C SER A 136 -33.40 -13.67 9.24
N THR A 137 -33.41 -12.37 9.02
CA THR A 137 -33.73 -11.35 10.04
C THR A 137 -35.17 -10.91 9.82
N THR A 138 -35.83 -10.32 10.81
CA THR A 138 -37.23 -9.84 10.75
C THR A 138 -37.55 -8.96 9.53
N LEU A 139 -36.52 -8.34 8.92
CA LEU A 139 -36.65 -7.42 7.78
C LEU A 139 -35.97 -7.93 6.50
N LEU A 140 -35.23 -9.04 6.54
CA LEU A 140 -34.34 -9.42 5.45
C LEU A 140 -34.03 -10.91 5.46
N THR A 141 -34.23 -11.57 4.33
CA THR A 141 -33.73 -12.90 4.07
C THR A 141 -32.57 -12.78 3.12
N LEU A 142 -31.37 -13.13 3.57
CA LEU A 142 -30.15 -13.15 2.77
C LEU A 142 -29.64 -14.59 2.73
N ILE A 143 -29.32 -15.11 1.55
CA ILE A 143 -28.61 -16.38 1.43
C ILE A 143 -27.14 -16.04 1.22
N ILE A 144 -26.27 -16.61 2.04
CA ILE A 144 -24.85 -16.26 2.08
C ILE A 144 -24.02 -17.49 1.76
N SER A 145 -22.97 -17.31 0.96
CA SER A 145 -21.94 -18.32 0.72
C SER A 145 -20.80 -18.24 1.74
N PRO A 146 -20.03 -19.32 1.95
CA PRO A 146 -18.80 -19.24 2.72
C PRO A 146 -17.77 -18.26 2.12
N GLY A 147 -17.78 -18.09 0.79
CA GLY A 147 -16.92 -17.11 0.14
C GLY A 147 -17.28 -15.68 0.53
N ASP A 148 -18.57 -15.34 0.65
CA ASP A 148 -19.00 -14.02 1.12
C ASP A 148 -18.60 -13.77 2.58
N ILE A 149 -18.65 -14.79 3.44
CA ILE A 149 -18.18 -14.69 4.83
C ILE A 149 -16.67 -14.39 4.86
N LEU A 150 -15.87 -15.07 4.03
CA LEU A 150 -14.44 -14.80 3.90
C LEU A 150 -14.17 -13.40 3.34
N ILE A 151 -14.90 -12.96 2.32
CA ILE A 151 -14.77 -11.60 1.77
C ILE A 151 -15.08 -10.56 2.85
N ALA A 152 -16.20 -10.68 3.55
CA ALA A 152 -16.60 -9.77 4.61
C ALA A 152 -15.56 -9.74 5.75
N SER A 153 -15.08 -10.92 6.16
CA SER A 153 -14.02 -11.05 7.17
C SER A 153 -12.70 -10.43 6.70
N GLY A 154 -12.32 -10.63 5.44
CA GLY A 154 -11.13 -10.05 4.85
C GLY A 154 -11.20 -8.52 4.76
N VAL A 155 -12.37 -7.97 4.40
CA VAL A 155 -12.62 -6.52 4.42
C VAL A 155 -12.52 -5.98 5.86
N LEU A 156 -13.10 -6.68 6.83
CA LEU A 156 -13.00 -6.29 8.24
C LEU A 156 -11.54 -6.32 8.73
N ILE A 157 -10.79 -7.37 8.39
CA ILE A 157 -9.36 -7.47 8.71
C ILE A 157 -8.57 -6.33 8.04
N TRP A 158 -8.89 -6.00 6.77
CA TRP A 158 -8.28 -4.89 6.06
C TRP A 158 -8.53 -3.56 6.78
N LEU A 159 -9.79 -3.26 7.13
CA LEU A 159 -10.15 -2.03 7.85
C LEU A 159 -9.51 -1.95 9.25
N LEU A 160 -9.41 -3.07 9.97
CA LEU A 160 -8.93 -3.08 11.35
C LEU A 160 -7.41 -3.23 11.50
N PHE A 161 -6.73 -3.90 10.58
CA PHE A 161 -5.32 -4.28 10.73
C PHE A 161 -4.39 -3.71 9.66
N SER A 162 -4.91 -3.24 8.52
CA SER A 162 -4.04 -2.53 7.57
C SER A 162 -3.68 -1.16 8.12
N ARG A 163 -2.39 -0.96 8.42
CA ARG A 163 -1.87 0.33 8.87
C ARG A 163 -1.17 0.97 7.69
N THR A 164 -1.51 2.22 7.37
CA THR A 164 -0.56 3.09 6.68
C THR A 164 0.67 3.22 7.58
N PRO A 165 1.89 2.99 7.06
CA PRO A 165 3.09 3.41 7.75
C PRO A 165 2.90 4.88 8.10
N ASN A 166 2.90 5.19 9.40
CA ASN A 166 2.71 6.58 9.82
C ASN A 166 3.83 7.39 9.16
N PRO A 167 3.53 8.41 8.32
CA PRO A 167 4.56 9.20 7.66
C PRO A 167 5.54 9.84 8.66
N ASP A 168 5.09 10.05 9.90
CA ASP A 168 5.93 10.53 11.01
C ASP A 168 6.92 9.47 11.55
N SER A 169 6.64 8.18 11.35
CA SER A 169 7.54 7.09 11.72
C SER A 169 8.67 6.92 10.70
N GLU A 170 8.45 7.26 9.44
CA GLU A 170 9.48 7.20 8.39
C GLU A 170 10.43 8.42 8.47
N ARG A 171 9.92 9.59 8.88
CA ARG A 171 10.76 10.76 9.23
C ARG A 171 11.57 10.59 10.52
N LYS A 172 11.26 9.59 11.35
CA LYS A 172 12.01 9.21 12.55
C LYS A 172 12.69 7.84 12.42
N HIS A 173 13.13 7.47 11.23
CA HIS A 173 14.44 6.85 11.19
C HIS A 173 15.44 7.99 11.39
N PRO A 174 15.96 8.24 12.61
CA PRO A 174 17.23 8.94 12.70
C PRO A 174 18.14 8.18 11.76
N MET A 175 18.54 8.81 10.66
CA MET A 175 19.74 8.43 9.92
C MET A 175 20.72 8.00 10.98
N LEU A 176 20.97 6.69 11.05
CA LEU A 176 21.88 6.02 11.96
C LEU A 176 22.51 7.02 12.92
N ALA A 177 21.86 7.24 14.07
CA ALA A 177 22.61 7.65 15.24
C ALA A 177 23.59 6.49 15.41
N PHE A 178 24.73 6.61 14.73
CA PHE A 178 25.93 5.84 14.93
C PHE A 178 26.25 6.17 16.36
N ARG A 179 25.66 5.38 17.26
CA ARG A 179 25.97 5.41 18.66
C ARG A 179 27.39 4.92 18.66
N THR A 180 28.32 5.86 18.59
CA THR A 180 29.75 5.61 18.72
C THR A 180 29.85 4.78 20.00
N PRO A 181 30.19 3.48 19.93
CA PRO A 181 30.52 2.76 21.14
C PRO A 181 31.65 3.57 21.77
N ALA A 182 31.51 3.89 23.05
CA ALA A 182 32.58 4.51 23.81
C ALA A 182 33.88 3.74 23.51
N ALA A 183 34.88 4.50 23.07
CA ALA A 183 36.07 4.02 22.40
C ALA A 183 36.69 2.75 23.01
N PRO A 184 36.85 1.68 22.23
CA PRO A 184 38.05 0.87 22.26
C PRO A 184 39.03 1.47 21.25
N SER A 185 40.14 1.99 21.77
CA SER A 185 41.42 2.27 21.12
C SER A 185 41.53 1.90 19.63
N GLU A 186 41.72 2.94 18.81
CA GLU A 186 42.35 2.99 17.49
C GLU A 186 42.90 1.65 16.98
N GLN A 187 42.09 0.91 16.22
CA GLN A 187 42.61 -0.03 15.23
C GLN A 187 42.36 0.56 13.85
N HIS A 188 43.45 0.99 13.24
CA HIS A 188 43.57 1.41 11.85
C HIS A 188 42.90 0.38 10.93
N LEU A 189 41.64 0.61 10.57
CA LEU A 189 40.99 -0.13 9.50
C LEU A 189 41.54 0.39 8.17
N HIS A 190 42.20 -0.52 7.45
CA HIS A 190 42.65 -0.35 6.07
C HIS A 190 41.53 0.25 5.22
N LEU A 191 41.66 1.54 4.90
CA LEU A 191 40.82 2.23 3.93
C LEU A 191 41.03 1.56 2.56
N VAL A 192 39.93 1.16 1.92
CA VAL A 192 39.92 0.77 0.51
C VAL A 192 40.49 1.94 -0.29
N PRO A 193 41.48 1.73 -1.19
CA PRO A 193 42.03 2.79 -2.03
C PRO A 193 40.90 3.50 -2.79
N GLY A 194 40.77 4.81 -2.57
CA GLY A 194 39.76 5.65 -3.23
C GLY A 194 38.53 6.01 -2.38
N HIS A 195 38.47 5.66 -1.09
CA HIS A 195 37.49 6.25 -0.16
C HIS A 195 38.14 7.38 0.64
N SER A 196 37.65 8.61 0.45
CA SER A 196 38.07 9.77 1.23
C SER A 196 37.91 9.49 2.73
N ALA A 197 38.97 9.77 3.50
CA ALA A 197 38.95 9.65 4.95
C ALA A 197 38.01 10.70 5.62
N ARG A 198 37.42 11.62 4.85
CA ARG A 198 36.59 12.73 5.31
C ARG A 198 35.27 12.82 4.52
N PRO A 199 34.31 11.88 4.75
CA PRO A 199 33.09 11.80 3.96
C PRO A 199 32.18 13.02 4.09
N ALA A 200 32.22 13.73 5.23
CA ALA A 200 31.44 14.95 5.43
C ALA A 200 32.01 16.11 4.59
N LEU A 201 33.34 16.31 4.62
CA LEU A 201 34.03 17.32 3.81
C LEU A 201 33.85 17.06 2.31
N THR A 202 33.89 15.79 1.87
CA THR A 202 33.63 15.41 0.46
C THR A 202 32.22 15.80 0.02
N ARG A 203 31.19 15.51 0.84
CA ARG A 203 29.81 15.93 0.51
C ARG A 203 29.67 17.44 0.45
N LEU A 204 30.32 18.16 1.37
CA LEU A 204 30.32 19.62 1.38
C LEU A 204 30.97 20.17 0.11
N ALA A 205 32.11 19.61 -0.31
CA ALA A 205 32.81 20.01 -1.52
C ALA A 205 31.94 19.79 -2.78
N LEU A 206 31.27 18.64 -2.88
CA LEU A 206 30.36 18.35 -4.00
C LEU A 206 29.15 19.30 -4.01
N LEU A 207 28.55 19.60 -2.85
CA LEU A 207 27.45 20.55 -2.75
C LEU A 207 27.89 21.96 -3.12
N ALA A 208 29.04 22.42 -2.63
CA ALA A 208 29.59 23.73 -2.95
C ALA A 208 29.99 23.85 -4.43
N ALA A 209 30.44 22.76 -5.05
CA ALA A 209 30.71 22.72 -6.49
C ALA A 209 29.42 22.76 -7.32
N ALA A 210 28.33 22.16 -6.84
CA ALA A 210 27.03 22.15 -7.52
C ALA A 210 26.25 23.46 -7.34
N ASP A 211 26.47 24.18 -6.23
CA ASP A 211 25.80 25.44 -5.91
C ASP A 211 26.82 26.55 -5.55
N PRO A 212 27.16 27.44 -6.50
CA PRO A 212 28.09 28.55 -6.27
C PRO A 212 27.67 29.48 -5.12
N ALA A 213 26.37 29.63 -4.87
CA ALA A 213 25.88 30.49 -3.78
C ALA A 213 26.18 29.86 -2.41
N LEU A 214 26.15 28.54 -2.30
CA LEU A 214 26.59 27.83 -1.09
C LEU A 214 28.10 28.01 -0.88
N ALA A 215 28.90 27.89 -1.93
CA ALA A 215 30.34 28.09 -1.85
C ALA A 215 30.69 29.52 -1.39
N GLU A 216 30.01 30.53 -1.93
CA GLU A 216 30.17 31.93 -1.53
C GLU A 216 29.77 32.15 -0.06
N ARG A 217 28.67 31.54 0.41
CA ARG A 217 28.28 31.57 1.83
C ARG A 217 29.32 30.91 2.73
N LEU A 218 29.84 29.75 2.35
CA LEU A 218 30.88 29.04 3.11
C LEU A 218 32.20 29.84 3.17
N LEU A 219 32.52 30.60 2.12
CA LEU A 219 33.68 31.48 2.09
C LEU A 219 33.54 32.68 3.03
N HIS A 220 32.32 33.20 3.23
CA HIS A 220 32.09 34.43 3.99
C HIS A 220 31.56 34.23 5.42
N ASP A 221 30.76 33.18 5.69
CA ASP A 221 30.08 32.98 6.96
C ASP A 221 30.76 31.89 7.82
N PRO A 222 31.13 32.18 9.09
CA PRO A 222 31.82 31.24 9.96
C PRO A 222 31.22 29.84 10.10
N PHE A 223 29.93 29.64 10.37
CA PHE A 223 29.53 28.31 10.85
C PHE A 223 28.07 27.87 10.66
N ASP A 224 27.16 28.71 10.16
CA ASP A 224 25.76 28.31 9.97
C ASP A 224 25.37 27.96 8.52
N ALA A 225 26.25 28.24 7.54
CA ALA A 225 25.91 28.00 6.14
C ALA A 225 25.76 26.52 5.77
N ALA A 226 26.51 25.62 6.43
CA ALA A 226 26.44 24.18 6.19
C ALA A 226 25.15 23.53 6.76
N ASP A 227 24.57 24.14 7.80
CA ASP A 227 23.28 23.72 8.38
C ASP A 227 22.09 24.43 7.71
N ALA A 228 22.34 25.54 6.98
CA ALA A 228 21.30 26.37 6.36
C ALA A 228 20.80 25.87 5.00
N HIS A 229 21.34 24.80 4.42
CA HIS A 229 20.82 24.30 3.15
C HIS A 229 19.46 23.60 3.40
N PRO A 230 18.35 24.07 2.78
CA PRO A 230 16.99 23.64 3.13
C PRO A 230 16.71 22.14 2.92
N HIS A 231 17.57 21.47 2.15
CA HIS A 231 17.43 20.07 1.79
C HIS A 231 18.58 19.15 2.21
N TYR A 232 19.71 19.69 2.69
CA TYR A 232 20.90 18.88 3.00
C TYR A 232 21.54 19.35 4.30
N HIS A 233 21.60 18.45 5.29
CA HIS A 233 22.27 18.71 6.56
C HIS A 233 23.63 17.98 6.55
N VAL A 234 24.74 18.70 6.64
CA VAL A 234 26.09 18.13 6.69
C VAL A 234 26.72 18.44 8.04
N SER A 235 26.79 17.43 8.92
CA SER A 235 27.45 17.60 10.22
C SER A 235 28.97 17.50 10.06
N LEU A 236 29.68 18.60 10.32
CA LEU A 236 31.14 18.66 10.32
C LEU A 236 31.67 18.44 11.75
N ASP A 237 32.65 17.56 11.91
CA ASP A 237 33.36 17.36 13.17
C ASP A 237 34.36 18.50 13.47
N ALA A 238 34.98 18.51 14.65
CA ALA A 238 35.89 19.57 15.05
C ALA A 238 37.10 19.73 14.10
N ARG A 239 37.58 18.64 13.50
CA ARG A 239 38.73 18.62 12.60
C ARG A 239 38.35 19.17 11.23
N ASP A 240 37.20 18.76 10.71
CA ASP A 240 36.65 19.26 9.44
C ASP A 240 36.35 20.76 9.54
N ARG A 241 35.80 21.22 10.67
CA ARG A 241 35.58 22.65 10.94
C ARG A 241 36.88 23.45 10.98
N ALA A 242 37.93 22.92 11.61
CA ALA A 242 39.24 23.56 11.65
C ALA A 242 39.87 23.63 10.25
N THR A 243 39.73 22.56 9.46
CA THR A 243 40.21 22.50 8.06
C THR A 243 39.51 23.56 7.21
N LEU A 244 38.17 23.63 7.29
CA LEU A 244 37.38 24.61 6.55
C LEU A 244 37.76 26.05 6.93
N ALA A 245 37.98 26.31 8.22
CA ALA A 245 38.43 27.62 8.70
C ALA A 245 39.82 27.99 8.18
N ALA A 246 40.73 27.02 8.09
CA ALA A 246 42.07 27.22 7.55
C ALA A 246 42.05 27.53 6.03
N ILE A 247 41.27 26.77 5.25
CA ILE A 247 41.08 27.02 3.81
C ILE A 247 40.54 28.44 3.60
N ARG A 248 39.50 28.81 4.35
CA ARG A 248 38.88 30.13 4.26
C ARG A 248 39.84 31.28 4.60
N ALA A 249 40.77 31.07 5.52
CA ALA A 249 41.76 32.09 5.86
C ALA A 249 42.74 32.37 4.70
N ARG A 250 42.96 31.39 3.82
CA ARG A 250 43.90 31.47 2.68
C ARG A 250 43.20 31.89 1.39
N ALA A 251 42.04 31.30 1.09
CA ALA A 251 41.29 31.57 -0.13
C ALA A 251 40.73 33.00 -0.17
N ARG A 252 40.89 33.66 -1.32
CA ARG A 252 40.34 35.01 -1.61
C ARG A 252 39.17 34.97 -2.57
N THR A 253 39.05 33.90 -3.34
CA THR A 253 37.98 33.70 -4.33
C THR A 253 37.28 32.36 -4.11
N VAL A 254 36.06 32.24 -4.64
CA VAL A 254 35.31 30.96 -4.61
C VAL A 254 36.07 29.85 -5.34
N GLY A 255 36.77 30.17 -6.43
CA GLY A 255 37.57 29.19 -7.17
C GLY A 255 38.76 28.66 -6.36
N GLU A 256 39.49 29.53 -5.67
CA GLU A 256 40.57 29.13 -4.77
C GLU A 256 40.04 28.28 -3.61
N PHE A 257 38.91 28.69 -3.03
CA PHE A 257 38.26 27.96 -1.95
C PHE A 257 37.85 26.54 -2.36
N LEU A 258 37.18 26.38 -3.50
CA LEU A 258 36.79 25.06 -4.01
C LEU A 258 38.01 24.21 -4.39
N GLY A 259 39.07 24.82 -4.92
CA GLY A 259 40.33 24.14 -5.24
C GLY A 259 41.05 23.60 -4.01
N GLU A 260 41.22 24.43 -2.97
CA GLU A 260 41.81 24.01 -1.69
C GLU A 260 40.93 22.96 -0.98
N LEU A 261 39.61 23.12 -1.04
CA LEU A 261 38.67 22.17 -0.46
C LEU A 261 38.75 20.79 -1.15
N ALA A 262 38.87 20.77 -2.49
CA ALA A 262 39.06 19.53 -3.23
C ALA A 262 40.40 18.85 -2.90
N ALA A 263 41.49 19.62 -2.78
CA ALA A 263 42.80 19.09 -2.40
C ALA A 263 42.77 18.41 -1.01
N GLU A 264 42.13 19.04 -0.02
CA GLU A 264 41.98 18.45 1.32
C GLU A 264 41.07 17.20 1.33
N VAL A 265 40.07 17.12 0.43
CA VAL A 265 39.25 15.91 0.25
C VAL A 265 40.07 14.76 -0.34
N ASP A 266 40.92 15.06 -1.31
CA ASP A 266 41.80 14.09 -1.97
C ASP A 266 43.01 13.71 -1.11
N GLY A 267 43.26 14.45 -0.02
CA GLY A 267 44.34 14.21 0.93
C GLY A 267 45.71 14.71 0.44
N ILE A 268 45.72 15.77 -0.38
CA ILE A 268 46.91 16.40 -0.97
C ILE A 268 47.41 17.56 -0.09
#